data_AF-A0A101XEJ3-F1
#
_entry.id   AF-A0A101XEJ3-F1
#
_cell.length_a   1.000
_cell.length_b   1.000
_cell.length_c   1.000
_cell.angle_alpha   90.00
_cell.angle_beta   90.00
_cell.angle_gamma   90.00
#
_symmetry.space_group_name_H-M   'P 1'
#
loop_
_entity.id
_entity.type
_entity.pdbx_description
1 polymer ?
#
loop_
_entity_poly.entity_id
_entity_poly.type
_entity_poly.pdbx_seq_one_letter_code
_entity_poly.pdbx_strand_id
1 'polypeptide(L)'
;MVHLKGGGDDAFVVVPYVHTGPISHVGGADFIPLLVKAAKSIKARVIYLHGVGGHEVDPASYDDTVSIVSSIRQAMVKLRLGNHSHVIKAKPIMTVESGDVRLLSIPIANGKNLVFVSRLKKSMDDIPTHVYNEVVKRLGSDVSRLIIIDSQNSFSGDNTWNDEDINDLINGLKRILDTPDEEGELRVKVSHIPRSKIPGSFMEIGDNGVYVMTITFNDKRAALVIIDGNNIKPTLADEIRRRLREEGYIAEVATTDNHQYTGFFGKIGYRVVGDGVSQGDLIRLILDTVKGGETEDTEVSYMEFENKVHVVGSDGFYGMTRAASSAVKLLPLHASLLFLAPIVLSIVATYLILH
;
A
#
# COMPACT_ATOMS: atom_id res chain seq x y z
N MET A 1 9.90 -2.27 10.37
CA MET A 1 8.77 -2.08 11.30
C MET A 1 9.15 -1.08 12.37
N VAL A 2 8.22 -0.23 12.79
CA VAL A 2 8.41 0.76 13.86
C VAL A 2 7.35 0.57 14.92
N HIS A 3 7.73 0.61 16.20
CA HIS A 3 6.82 0.74 17.34
C HIS A 3 6.79 2.21 17.76
N LEU A 4 5.59 2.79 17.74
CA LEU A 4 5.28 4.12 18.23
C LEU A 4 4.59 3.96 19.59
N LYS A 5 5.27 4.39 20.65
CA LYS A 5 4.79 4.33 22.03
C LYS A 5 4.49 5.75 22.50
N GLY A 6 3.21 6.03 22.76
CA GLY A 6 2.71 7.34 23.21
C GLY A 6 1.72 7.20 24.37
N GLY A 7 0.96 8.26 24.70
CA GLY A 7 0.03 8.27 25.83
C GLY A 7 -1.20 7.37 25.68
N GLY A 8 -1.53 6.96 24.44
CA GLY A 8 -2.62 6.03 24.10
C GLY A 8 -2.19 4.57 23.88
N ASP A 9 -2.99 3.80 23.12
CA ASP A 9 -2.63 2.43 22.73
C ASP A 9 -1.40 2.42 21.79
N ASP A 10 -0.50 1.44 21.99
CA ASP A 10 0.64 1.17 21.11
C ASP A 10 0.22 1.09 19.63
N ALA A 11 1.00 1.74 18.76
CA ALA A 11 0.85 1.61 17.32
C ALA A 11 2.11 1.04 16.67
N PHE A 12 1.94 0.14 15.72
CA PHE A 12 3.03 -0.38 14.90
C PHE A 12 2.86 0.05 13.46
N VAL A 13 3.89 0.67 12.89
CA VAL A 13 3.99 0.90 11.45
C VAL A 13 4.71 -0.29 10.84
N VAL A 14 4.00 -1.03 9.99
CA VAL A 14 4.50 -2.23 9.32
C VAL A 14 4.55 -1.96 7.83
N VAL A 15 5.75 -2.05 7.26
CA VAL A 15 6.01 -1.93 5.83
C VAL A 15 6.67 -3.24 5.39
N PRO A 16 5.92 -4.25 4.96
CA PRO A 16 6.49 -5.47 4.41
C PRO A 16 6.83 -5.29 2.94
N TYR A 17 7.87 -5.96 2.47
CA TYR A 17 8.20 -6.06 1.04
C TYR A 17 7.68 -7.40 0.50
N VAL A 18 6.41 -7.67 0.81
CA VAL A 18 5.58 -8.74 0.26
C VAL A 18 4.25 -8.12 -0.12
N HIS A 19 3.68 -8.57 -1.23
CA HIS A 19 2.44 -8.04 -1.76
C HIS A 19 1.25 -8.85 -1.22
N THR A 20 0.05 -8.26 -1.19
CA THR A 20 -1.12 -8.85 -0.52
C THR A 20 -1.86 -9.90 -1.34
N GLY A 21 -1.29 -10.54 -2.36
CA GLY A 21 -1.99 -11.58 -3.15
C GLY A 21 -3.08 -10.99 -4.07
N PRO A 22 -3.22 -11.47 -5.32
CA PRO A 22 -3.94 -10.71 -6.34
C PRO A 22 -5.48 -10.84 -6.24
N ILE A 23 -5.98 -11.87 -5.55
CA ILE A 23 -7.40 -12.27 -5.62
C ILE A 23 -7.92 -12.84 -4.29
N SER A 24 -8.84 -12.11 -3.66
CA SER A 24 -9.80 -12.57 -2.65
C SER A 24 -9.21 -13.38 -1.47
N HIS A 25 -9.26 -14.72 -1.47
CA HIS A 25 -8.74 -15.58 -0.40
C HIS A 25 -7.60 -16.50 -0.89
N VAL A 26 -7.04 -16.21 -2.06
CA VAL A 26 -5.95 -16.99 -2.63
C VAL A 26 -4.61 -16.39 -2.20
N GLY A 27 -3.80 -17.18 -1.50
CA GLY A 27 -2.44 -16.79 -1.09
C GLY A 27 -2.42 -15.64 -0.07
N GLY A 28 -1.89 -14.49 -0.48
CA GLY A 28 -1.66 -13.31 0.36
C GLY A 28 -2.89 -12.49 0.76
N ALA A 29 -4.07 -12.71 0.17
CA ALA A 29 -5.17 -11.72 0.27
C ALA A 29 -5.83 -11.61 1.66
N ASP A 30 -5.64 -12.60 2.53
CA ASP A 30 -5.99 -12.52 3.95
C ASP A 30 -4.89 -11.89 4.83
N PHE A 31 -3.77 -11.44 4.24
CA PHE A 31 -2.61 -10.94 4.98
C PHE A 31 -2.95 -9.77 5.92
N ILE A 32 -3.57 -8.70 5.39
CA ILE A 32 -3.93 -7.52 6.18
C ILE A 32 -4.95 -7.90 7.28
N PRO A 33 -6.07 -8.60 7.00
CA PRO A 33 -6.99 -9.06 8.04
C PRO A 33 -6.31 -9.90 9.15
N LEU A 34 -5.44 -10.83 8.77
CA LEU A 34 -4.70 -11.66 9.73
C LEU A 34 -3.73 -10.84 10.57
N LEU A 35 -3.03 -9.88 9.96
CA LEU A 35 -2.12 -8.97 10.66
C LEU A 35 -2.88 -8.09 11.66
N VAL A 36 -4.03 -7.54 11.28
CA VAL A 36 -4.90 -6.75 12.16
C VAL A 36 -5.38 -7.60 13.35
N LYS A 37 -5.78 -8.84 13.10
CA LYS A 37 -6.17 -9.78 14.16
C LYS A 37 -5.00 -10.08 15.10
N ALA A 38 -3.79 -10.29 14.57
CA ALA A 38 -2.60 -10.53 15.36
C ALA A 38 -2.23 -9.32 16.24
N ALA A 39 -2.28 -8.09 15.70
CA ALA A 39 -2.05 -6.87 16.47
C ALA A 39 -3.09 -6.65 17.58
N LYS A 40 -4.38 -6.85 17.27
CA LYS A 40 -5.46 -6.77 18.27
C LYS A 40 -5.27 -7.75 19.42
N SER A 41 -4.77 -8.96 19.14
CA SER A 41 -4.52 -9.98 20.18
C SER A 41 -3.51 -9.55 21.25
N ILE A 42 -2.65 -8.58 20.93
CA ILE A 42 -1.67 -8.00 21.84
C ILE A 42 -2.03 -6.56 22.26
N LYS A 43 -3.29 -6.12 22.05
CA LYS A 43 -3.76 -4.75 22.33
C LYS A 43 -2.91 -3.68 21.63
N ALA A 44 -2.62 -3.89 20.35
CA ALA A 44 -1.89 -2.93 19.52
C ALA A 44 -2.69 -2.54 18.30
N ARG A 45 -2.47 -1.31 17.81
CA ARG A 45 -2.90 -0.86 16.49
C ARG A 45 -1.82 -1.19 15.47
N VAL A 46 -2.22 -1.53 14.25
CA VAL A 46 -1.30 -1.75 13.14
C VAL A 46 -1.66 -0.85 11.97
N ILE A 47 -0.69 -0.02 11.61
CA ILE A 47 -0.72 0.82 10.43
C ILE A 47 0.10 0.06 9.39
N TYR A 48 -0.60 -0.58 8.46
CA TYR A 48 0.01 -1.26 7.33
C TYR A 48 0.25 -0.25 6.22
N LEU A 49 1.43 -0.28 5.63
CA LEU A 49 1.77 0.45 4.41
C LEU A 49 2.31 -0.55 3.41
N HIS A 50 1.90 -0.39 2.15
CA HIS A 50 2.44 -1.20 1.08
C HIS A 50 3.91 -0.80 0.83
N GLY A 51 4.78 -1.81 0.76
CA GLY A 51 6.19 -1.62 0.45
C GLY A 51 6.48 -2.00 -0.99
N VAL A 52 7.73 -1.87 -1.42
CA VAL A 52 8.11 -2.24 -2.79
C VAL A 52 7.84 -3.73 -3.10
N GLY A 53 7.49 -4.00 -4.35
CA GLY A 53 7.22 -5.32 -4.91
C GLY A 53 5.76 -5.48 -5.30
N GLY A 54 5.52 -5.98 -6.51
CA GLY A 54 4.17 -6.31 -6.98
C GLY A 54 3.83 -7.79 -6.76
N HIS A 55 2.92 -8.31 -7.58
CA HIS A 55 2.47 -9.69 -7.52
C HIS A 55 3.57 -10.77 -7.66
N GLU A 56 4.79 -10.42 -8.08
CA GLU A 56 5.92 -11.35 -8.06
C GLU A 56 6.35 -11.75 -6.64
N VAL A 57 6.05 -10.94 -5.63
CA VAL A 57 6.33 -11.22 -4.20
C VAL A 57 5.09 -11.61 -3.41
N ASP A 58 4.00 -11.97 -4.11
CA ASP A 58 2.82 -12.56 -3.46
C ASP A 58 3.21 -13.88 -2.75
N PRO A 59 2.79 -14.10 -1.49
CA PRO A 59 2.94 -15.38 -0.82
C PRO A 59 2.34 -16.52 -1.64
N ALA A 60 3.12 -17.58 -1.86
CA ALA A 60 2.70 -18.70 -2.70
C ALA A 60 1.58 -19.55 -2.07
N SER A 61 1.41 -19.49 -0.75
CA SER A 61 0.41 -20.25 -0.01
C SER A 61 -0.13 -19.50 1.21
N TYR A 62 -1.26 -19.97 1.73
CA TYR A 62 -1.80 -19.47 3.00
C TYR A 62 -0.86 -19.71 4.19
N ASP A 63 -0.12 -20.83 4.19
CA ASP A 63 0.85 -21.15 5.24
C ASP A 63 2.03 -20.16 5.23
N ASP A 64 2.49 -19.74 4.05
CA ASP A 64 3.48 -18.67 3.91
C ASP A 64 2.92 -17.36 4.51
N THR A 65 1.68 -16.98 4.17
CA THR A 65 1.00 -15.80 4.75
C THR A 65 0.95 -15.87 6.28
N VAL A 66 0.54 -17.00 6.87
CA VAL A 66 0.48 -17.21 8.33
C VAL A 66 1.88 -17.13 8.95
N SER A 67 2.91 -17.69 8.30
CA SER A 67 4.30 -17.60 8.73
C SER A 67 4.77 -16.15 8.82
N ILE A 68 4.49 -15.33 7.80
CA ILE A 68 4.86 -13.91 7.79
C ILE A 68 4.16 -13.16 8.92
N VAL A 69 2.84 -13.34 9.08
CA VAL A 69 2.07 -12.68 10.15
C VAL A 69 2.59 -13.09 11.54
N SER A 70 2.95 -14.37 11.72
CA SER A 70 3.56 -14.86 12.98
C SER A 70 4.90 -14.17 13.25
N SER A 71 5.76 -14.05 12.25
CA SER A 71 7.06 -13.36 12.37
C SER A 71 6.89 -11.87 12.70
N ILE A 72 5.94 -11.19 12.06
CA ILE A 72 5.60 -9.79 12.38
C ILE A 72 5.13 -9.68 13.82
N ARG A 73 4.20 -10.54 14.27
CA ARG A 73 3.69 -10.54 15.65
C ARG A 73 4.83 -10.75 16.66
N GLN A 74 5.75 -11.66 16.40
CA GLN A 74 6.92 -11.88 17.26
C GLN A 74 7.81 -10.64 17.32
N ALA A 75 8.05 -10.00 16.18
CA ALA A 75 8.82 -8.77 16.12
C ALA A 75 8.11 -7.61 16.84
N MET A 76 6.77 -7.51 16.81
CA MET A 76 6.00 -6.53 17.61
C MET A 76 6.25 -6.71 19.10
N VAL A 77 6.22 -7.97 19.59
CA VAL A 77 6.52 -8.28 21.00
C VAL A 77 7.96 -7.91 21.35
N LYS A 78 8.93 -8.19 20.47
CA LYS A 78 10.34 -7.81 20.69
C LYS A 78 10.53 -6.31 20.75
N LEU A 79 9.92 -5.54 19.85
CA LEU A 79 10.04 -4.07 19.82
C LEU A 79 9.48 -3.42 21.10
N ARG A 80 8.38 -3.95 21.67
CA ARG A 80 7.86 -3.45 22.95
C ARG A 80 8.85 -3.55 24.10
N LEU A 81 9.70 -4.57 24.06
CA LEU A 81 10.73 -4.82 25.06
C LEU A 81 12.07 -4.17 24.69
N GLY A 82 12.15 -3.56 23.51
CA GLY A 82 13.35 -2.91 23.02
C GLY A 82 13.60 -1.56 23.66
N ASN A 83 14.74 -0.97 23.32
CA ASN A 83 15.01 0.43 23.67
C ASN A 83 14.24 1.34 22.72
N HIS A 84 13.69 2.42 23.27
CA HIS A 84 13.04 3.47 22.52
C HIS A 84 13.85 4.76 22.61
N SER A 85 13.72 5.60 21.60
CA SER A 85 14.32 6.93 21.56
C SER A 85 13.21 7.97 21.39
N HIS A 86 13.32 9.06 22.12
CA HIS A 86 12.41 10.20 22.03
C HIS A 86 12.93 11.29 21.10
N VAL A 87 14.25 11.47 21.12
CA VAL A 87 15.00 12.31 20.18
C VAL A 87 15.59 11.39 19.11
N ILE A 88 15.39 11.76 17.85
CA ILE A 88 15.95 11.04 16.70
C ILE A 88 16.77 11.96 15.82
N LYS A 89 17.74 11.38 15.12
CA LYS A 89 18.53 12.04 14.08
C LYS A 89 18.28 11.36 12.73
N ALA A 90 17.65 12.05 11.80
CA ALA A 90 17.20 11.51 10.51
C ALA A 90 17.03 12.62 9.46
N LYS A 91 16.62 12.28 8.23
CA LYS A 91 16.29 13.32 7.24
C LYS A 91 15.05 14.10 7.70
N PRO A 92 14.98 15.42 7.47
CA PRO A 92 13.83 16.20 7.88
C PRO A 92 12.56 15.79 7.13
N ILE A 93 11.42 16.27 7.63
CA ILE A 93 10.18 16.26 6.85
C ILE A 93 10.40 17.13 5.60
N MET A 94 10.26 16.53 4.42
CA MET A 94 10.41 17.24 3.15
C MET A 94 9.70 16.56 1.99
N THR A 95 9.31 17.37 1.01
CA THR A 95 8.83 16.91 -0.29
C THR A 95 9.90 17.12 -1.35
N VAL A 96 10.10 16.12 -2.20
CA VAL A 96 11.02 16.20 -3.35
C VAL A 96 10.26 15.77 -4.60
N GLU A 97 10.37 16.54 -5.67
CA GLU A 97 9.83 16.18 -6.98
C GLU A 97 10.98 16.03 -7.99
N SER A 98 10.91 14.98 -8.81
CA SER A 98 11.78 14.75 -9.97
C SER A 98 10.92 14.19 -11.10
N GLY A 99 10.74 14.95 -12.16
CA GLY A 99 9.92 14.57 -13.32
C GLY A 99 8.52 14.11 -12.91
N ASP A 100 8.19 12.84 -13.11
CA ASP A 100 6.87 12.29 -12.73
C ASP A 100 6.76 11.87 -11.25
N VAL A 101 7.88 11.76 -10.55
CA VAL A 101 7.91 11.24 -9.17
C VAL A 101 7.85 12.38 -8.15
N ARG A 102 6.96 12.22 -7.17
CA ARG A 102 6.88 13.04 -5.96
C ARG A 102 7.11 12.16 -4.74
N LEU A 103 8.02 12.60 -3.87
CA LEU A 103 8.43 11.91 -2.67
C LEU A 103 8.06 12.74 -1.44
N LEU A 104 7.47 12.12 -0.43
CA LEU A 104 7.39 12.68 0.93
C LEU A 104 8.27 11.86 1.86
N SER A 105 9.33 12.48 2.39
CA SER A 105 10.21 11.89 3.41
C SER A 105 9.74 12.28 4.80
N ILE A 106 9.60 11.30 5.68
CA ILE A 106 9.16 11.46 7.07
C ILE A 106 10.13 10.71 8.00
N PRO A 107 10.77 11.38 8.96
CA PRO A 107 11.61 10.69 9.94
C PRO A 107 10.76 9.85 10.87
N ILE A 108 11.20 8.62 11.15
CA ILE A 108 10.42 7.67 11.97
C ILE A 108 11.26 6.94 13.02
N ALA A 109 12.59 6.92 12.85
CA ALA A 109 13.56 6.44 13.83
C ALA A 109 14.95 7.00 13.49
N ASN A 110 15.93 6.78 14.38
CA ASN A 110 17.32 7.15 14.14
C ASN A 110 17.85 6.60 12.80
N GLY A 111 18.29 7.51 11.92
CA GLY A 111 18.82 7.19 10.60
C GLY A 111 17.81 6.62 9.61
N LYS A 112 16.51 6.62 9.92
CA LYS A 112 15.47 5.96 9.12
C LYS A 112 14.31 6.90 8.80
N ASN A 113 13.95 6.94 7.52
CA ASN A 113 12.83 7.72 7.00
C ASN A 113 11.82 6.81 6.28
N LEU A 114 10.53 7.02 6.53
CA LEU A 114 9.49 6.57 5.60
C LEU A 114 9.54 7.49 4.37
N VAL A 115 9.57 6.91 3.17
CA VAL A 115 9.54 7.66 1.91
C VAL A 115 8.36 7.20 1.08
N PHE A 116 7.32 8.03 1.05
CA PHE A 116 6.13 7.81 0.24
C PHE A 116 6.39 8.22 -1.19
N VAL A 117 6.22 7.29 -2.12
CA VAL A 117 6.36 7.51 -3.55
C VAL A 117 4.98 7.70 -4.15
N SER A 118 4.82 8.81 -4.88
CA SER A 118 3.62 9.18 -5.62
C SER A 118 4.01 9.54 -7.05
N ARG A 119 3.10 9.37 -8.01
CA ARG A 119 3.28 9.83 -9.40
C ARG A 119 2.32 10.99 -9.73
N LEU A 120 2.79 11.96 -10.51
CA LEU A 120 2.06 13.19 -10.83
C LEU A 120 1.19 13.06 -12.09
N LYS A 121 1.60 12.22 -13.04
CA LYS A 121 0.98 11.99 -14.34
C LYS A 121 0.53 10.54 -14.48
N LYS A 122 1.42 9.57 -14.22
CA LYS A 122 1.10 8.15 -14.29
C LYS A 122 0.36 7.67 -13.03
N SER A 123 -0.25 6.49 -13.14
CA SER A 123 -0.91 5.81 -12.03
C SER A 123 0.10 5.51 -10.94
N MET A 124 -0.12 5.80 -9.66
CA MET A 124 0.72 5.25 -8.59
C MET A 124 0.10 3.92 -8.12
N ASP A 125 0.73 2.84 -8.56
CA ASP A 125 0.43 1.44 -8.27
C ASP A 125 1.70 0.81 -7.66
N ASP A 126 1.95 -0.47 -7.85
CA ASP A 126 3.17 -1.13 -7.36
C ASP A 126 4.46 -0.48 -7.87
N ILE A 127 5.50 -0.48 -7.02
CA ILE A 127 6.90 -0.37 -7.47
C ILE A 127 7.45 -1.79 -7.65
N PRO A 128 7.62 -2.28 -8.89
CA PRO A 128 8.07 -3.65 -9.12
C PRO A 128 9.49 -3.89 -8.59
N THR A 129 9.79 -5.14 -8.25
CA THR A 129 11.09 -5.55 -7.70
C THR A 129 12.27 -5.15 -8.58
N HIS A 130 12.12 -5.17 -9.92
CA HIS A 130 13.18 -4.76 -10.84
C HIS A 130 13.52 -3.26 -10.73
N VAL A 131 12.53 -2.40 -10.45
CA VAL A 131 12.74 -0.96 -10.21
C VAL A 131 13.50 -0.78 -8.91
N TYR A 132 13.06 -1.45 -7.83
CA TYR A 132 13.75 -1.39 -6.55
C TYR A 132 15.20 -1.90 -6.64
N ASN A 133 15.47 -2.95 -7.41
CA ASN A 133 16.82 -3.45 -7.64
C ASN A 133 17.72 -2.40 -8.31
N GLU A 134 17.22 -1.62 -9.27
CA GLU A 134 18.00 -0.51 -9.85
C GLU A 134 18.24 0.62 -8.84
N VAL A 135 17.27 0.91 -7.95
CA VAL A 135 17.48 1.84 -6.83
C VAL A 135 18.60 1.37 -5.92
N VAL A 136 18.57 0.11 -5.47
CA VAL A 136 19.60 -0.49 -4.61
C VAL A 136 20.97 -0.45 -5.29
N LYS A 137 21.03 -0.83 -6.57
CA LYS A 137 22.26 -0.83 -7.37
C LYS A 137 22.88 0.56 -7.51
N ARG A 138 22.06 1.61 -7.61
CA ARG A 138 22.52 2.99 -7.86
C ARG A 138 22.80 3.79 -6.59
N LEU A 139 22.07 3.50 -5.49
CA LEU A 139 22.22 4.20 -4.21
C LEU A 139 23.06 3.41 -3.18
N GLY A 140 23.35 2.13 -3.45
CA GLY A 140 24.19 1.31 -2.58
C GLY A 140 23.62 1.15 -1.17
N SER A 141 24.48 1.18 -0.16
CA SER A 141 24.09 1.00 1.25
C SER A 141 23.18 2.10 1.79
N ASP A 142 23.18 3.29 1.18
CA ASP A 142 22.41 4.43 1.67
C ASP A 142 20.89 4.21 1.52
N VAL A 143 20.48 3.33 0.60
CA VAL A 143 19.07 2.94 0.46
C VAL A 143 18.50 2.33 1.75
N SER A 144 19.34 1.71 2.59
CA SER A 144 18.91 1.15 3.88
C SER A 144 18.36 2.21 4.83
N ARG A 145 18.66 3.49 4.60
CA ARG A 145 18.10 4.60 5.39
C ARG A 145 16.65 4.93 5.01
N LEU A 146 16.17 4.42 3.88
CA LEU A 146 14.88 4.75 3.30
C LEU A 146 13.96 3.52 3.33
N ILE A 147 12.84 3.64 4.03
CA ILE A 147 11.75 2.67 4.00
C ILE A 147 10.79 3.15 2.91
N ILE A 148 10.94 2.56 1.72
CA ILE A 148 10.21 3.00 0.52
C ILE A 148 8.81 2.42 0.54
N ILE A 149 7.83 3.28 0.33
CA ILE A 149 6.40 2.98 0.30
C ILE A 149 5.89 3.40 -1.06
N ASP A 150 5.27 2.48 -1.79
CA ASP A 150 4.39 2.87 -2.90
C ASP A 150 3.06 3.34 -2.33
N SER A 151 2.70 4.59 -2.63
CA SER A 151 1.54 5.18 -1.95
C SER A 151 0.22 4.58 -2.45
N GLN A 152 0.18 3.89 -3.59
CA GLN A 152 -1.05 3.30 -4.13
C GLN A 152 -2.21 4.33 -4.14
N ASN A 153 -1.90 5.55 -4.62
CA ASN A 153 -2.69 6.75 -4.35
C ASN A 153 -3.15 7.55 -5.57
N SER A 154 -3.00 6.96 -6.75
CA SER A 154 -3.40 7.58 -8.00
C SER A 154 -3.74 6.49 -8.97
N PHE A 155 -5.01 6.10 -9.01
CA PHE A 155 -5.46 5.10 -9.95
C PHE A 155 -5.71 5.69 -11.35
N SER A 156 -4.92 5.28 -12.33
CA SER A 156 -5.12 5.66 -13.73
C SER A 156 -4.66 4.55 -14.70
N GLY A 157 -4.60 4.85 -16.00
CA GLY A 157 -4.40 3.83 -17.03
C GLY A 157 -2.96 3.33 -17.23
N ASP A 158 -1.96 4.19 -17.05
CA ASP A 158 -0.55 3.82 -17.24
C ASP A 158 0.13 3.66 -15.89
N ASN A 159 0.45 2.42 -15.51
CA ASN A 159 1.19 2.08 -14.30
C ASN A 159 2.61 1.58 -14.59
N THR A 160 3.10 1.69 -15.83
CA THR A 160 4.42 1.19 -16.24
C THR A 160 5.58 1.97 -15.62
N TRP A 161 6.74 1.33 -15.49
CA TRP A 161 7.99 1.95 -15.07
C TRP A 161 9.03 1.81 -16.18
N ASN A 162 9.33 2.91 -16.87
CA ASN A 162 10.36 3.00 -17.89
C ASN A 162 11.67 3.58 -17.32
N ASP A 163 12.73 3.63 -18.12
CA ASP A 163 14.04 4.12 -17.67
C ASP A 163 14.00 5.57 -17.16
N GLU A 164 13.13 6.43 -17.71
CA GLU A 164 12.97 7.81 -17.26
C GLU A 164 12.34 7.85 -15.86
N ASP A 165 11.27 7.08 -15.63
CA ASP A 165 10.60 6.99 -14.32
C ASP A 165 11.56 6.45 -13.24
N ILE A 166 12.37 5.44 -13.59
CA ILE A 166 13.37 4.85 -12.70
C ILE A 166 14.44 5.90 -12.35
N ASN A 167 14.92 6.65 -13.34
CA ASN A 167 15.89 7.72 -13.10
C ASN A 167 15.31 8.83 -12.24
N ASP A 168 14.05 9.22 -12.46
CA ASP A 168 13.35 10.20 -11.64
C ASP A 168 13.24 9.77 -10.17
N LEU A 169 12.85 8.52 -9.92
CA LEU A 169 12.80 7.96 -8.57
C LEU A 169 14.19 8.00 -7.91
N ILE A 170 15.23 7.52 -8.60
CA ILE A 170 16.60 7.50 -8.07
C ILE A 170 17.10 8.92 -7.78
N ASN A 171 16.86 9.87 -8.68
CA ASN A 171 17.26 11.27 -8.49
C ASN A 171 16.54 11.90 -7.30
N GLY A 172 15.24 11.64 -7.14
CA GLY A 172 14.47 12.11 -6.00
C GLY A 172 14.98 11.53 -4.67
N LEU A 173 15.21 10.22 -4.60
CA LEU A 173 15.73 9.54 -3.41
C LEU A 173 17.14 10.04 -3.07
N LYS A 174 17.99 10.24 -4.08
CA LYS A 174 19.34 10.80 -3.88
C LYS A 174 19.29 12.19 -3.28
N ARG A 175 18.38 13.07 -3.73
CA ARG A 175 18.21 14.41 -3.12
C ARG A 175 17.79 14.35 -1.65
N ILE A 176 16.98 13.37 -1.25
CA ILE A 176 16.65 13.13 0.16
C ILE A 176 17.91 12.69 0.92
N LEU A 177 18.69 11.77 0.37
CA LEU A 177 19.92 11.25 0.99
C LEU A 177 21.01 12.33 1.14
N ASP A 178 21.16 13.20 0.14
CA ASP A 178 22.11 14.32 0.11
C ASP A 178 21.72 15.46 1.08
N THR A 179 20.46 15.50 1.54
CA THR A 179 20.00 16.49 2.53
C THR A 179 20.59 16.17 3.91
N PRO A 180 21.18 17.14 4.64
CA PRO A 180 21.72 16.87 5.98
C PRO A 180 20.68 16.31 6.96
N ASP A 181 21.14 15.44 7.86
CA ASP A 181 20.29 14.95 8.95
C ASP A 181 20.04 16.09 9.95
N GLU A 182 18.83 16.12 10.50
CA GLU A 182 18.47 16.96 11.63
C GLU A 182 18.25 16.07 12.86
N GLU A 183 18.55 16.61 14.04
CA GLU A 183 18.24 15.99 15.32
C GLU A 183 17.06 16.73 15.95
N GLY A 184 16.11 15.99 16.51
CA GLY A 184 14.89 16.58 17.03
C GLY A 184 13.98 15.59 17.74
N GLU A 185 13.03 16.12 18.51
CA GLU A 185 11.96 15.34 19.12
C GLU A 185 10.93 14.95 18.06
N LEU A 186 10.55 13.66 18.07
CA LEU A 186 9.50 13.16 17.21
C LEU A 186 8.19 13.10 18.01
N ARG A 187 7.19 13.86 17.57
CA ARG A 187 5.84 13.83 18.16
C ARG A 187 4.86 13.27 17.16
N VAL A 188 4.10 12.25 17.57
CA VAL A 188 3.16 11.54 16.69
C VAL A 188 1.82 11.38 17.40
N LYS A 189 0.74 11.63 16.67
CA LYS A 189 -0.61 11.22 17.07
C LYS A 189 -1.16 10.28 16.02
N VAL A 190 -1.61 9.12 16.47
CA VAL A 190 -2.26 8.10 15.63
C VAL A 190 -3.74 8.05 15.96
N SER A 191 -4.56 8.31 14.95
CA SER A 191 -6.01 8.25 15.07
C SER A 191 -6.60 7.22 14.12
N HIS A 192 -7.69 6.57 14.54
CA HIS A 192 -8.35 5.52 13.78
C HIS A 192 -9.81 5.87 13.50
N ILE A 193 -10.19 5.80 12.24
CA ILE A 193 -11.58 5.94 11.77
C ILE A 193 -12.02 4.53 11.33
N PRO A 194 -12.82 3.82 12.15
CA PRO A 194 -13.29 2.49 11.76
C PRO A 194 -14.20 2.58 10.53
N ARG A 195 -14.12 1.58 9.65
CA ARG A 195 -14.93 1.48 8.42
C ARG A 195 -16.42 1.74 8.67
N SER A 196 -16.96 1.26 9.80
CA SER A 196 -18.38 1.43 10.16
C SER A 196 -18.84 2.89 10.29
N LYS A 197 -17.91 3.85 10.43
CA LYS A 197 -18.21 5.29 10.45
C LYS A 197 -18.16 5.96 9.07
N ILE A 198 -17.75 5.23 8.02
CA ILE A 198 -17.52 5.78 6.69
C ILE A 198 -18.67 5.38 5.76
N PRO A 199 -19.60 6.30 5.40
CA PRO A 199 -20.73 5.98 4.54
C PRO A 199 -20.29 5.57 3.13
N GLY A 200 -20.93 4.54 2.57
CA GLY A 200 -20.63 4.05 1.22
C GLY A 200 -19.31 3.28 1.10
N SER A 201 -18.64 2.96 2.22
CA SER A 201 -17.34 2.26 2.25
C SER A 201 -17.37 0.79 1.79
N PHE A 202 -18.57 0.22 1.55
CA PHE A 202 -18.73 -1.18 1.19
C PHE A 202 -17.96 -1.51 -0.09
N MET A 203 -17.10 -2.53 -0.02
CA MET A 203 -16.22 -3.01 -1.09
C MET A 203 -15.10 -2.05 -1.52
N GLU A 204 -14.90 -0.91 -0.86
CA GLU A 204 -13.83 0.06 -1.17
C GLU A 204 -12.83 0.23 -0.03
N ILE A 205 -13.29 0.15 1.22
CA ILE A 205 -12.43 0.27 2.41
C ILE A 205 -12.60 -1.00 3.24
N GLY A 206 -11.53 -1.74 3.50
CA GLY A 206 -11.47 -2.93 4.34
C GLY A 206 -11.66 -2.67 5.83
N ASP A 207 -11.58 -3.74 6.61
CA ASP A 207 -11.92 -3.73 8.03
C ASP A 207 -10.90 -2.99 8.92
N ASN A 208 -9.70 -2.71 8.40
CA ASN A 208 -8.72 -1.88 9.09
C ASN A 208 -9.08 -0.38 9.01
N GLY A 209 -10.03 0.02 8.15
CA GLY A 209 -10.56 1.39 8.10
C GLY A 209 -9.55 2.43 7.62
N VAL A 210 -9.52 3.59 8.27
CA VAL A 210 -8.58 4.68 7.94
C VAL A 210 -7.76 5.04 9.17
N TYR A 211 -6.44 5.10 9.01
CA TYR A 211 -5.54 5.70 9.99
C TYR A 211 -5.11 7.09 9.53
N VAL A 212 -5.12 8.03 10.47
CA VAL A 212 -4.55 9.36 10.27
C VAL A 212 -3.41 9.53 11.26
N MET A 213 -2.20 9.71 10.74
CA MET A 213 -1.02 10.00 11.54
C MET A 213 -0.65 11.46 11.36
N THR A 214 -0.66 12.24 12.43
CA THR A 214 -0.05 13.57 12.44
C THR A 214 1.31 13.49 13.09
N ILE A 215 2.30 14.11 12.47
CA ILE A 215 3.70 14.01 12.86
C ILE A 215 4.27 15.41 12.97
N THR A 216 5.04 15.68 14.02
CA THR A 216 5.79 16.92 14.17
C THR A 216 7.26 16.60 14.43
N PHE A 217 8.14 17.24 13.67
CA PHE A 217 9.59 17.12 13.80
C PHE A 217 10.22 18.46 13.42
N ASN A 218 10.98 19.08 14.35
CA ASN A 218 11.61 20.39 14.18
C ASN A 218 10.69 21.44 13.52
N ASP A 219 9.55 21.71 14.16
CA ASP A 219 8.51 22.67 13.74
C ASP A 219 7.75 22.35 12.45
N LYS A 220 8.17 21.34 11.69
CA LYS A 220 7.42 20.87 10.52
C LYS A 220 6.33 19.90 10.95
N ARG A 221 5.15 20.07 10.36
CA ARG A 221 3.97 19.23 10.59
C ARG A 221 3.66 18.44 9.33
N ALA A 222 3.50 17.13 9.48
CA ALA A 222 3.05 16.25 8.42
C ALA A 222 1.77 15.50 8.80
N ALA A 223 0.96 15.17 7.80
CA ALA A 223 -0.25 14.37 7.97
C ALA A 223 -0.25 13.23 6.93
N LEU A 224 -0.30 11.99 7.42
CA LEU A 224 -0.40 10.79 6.59
C LEU A 224 -1.80 10.21 6.76
N VAL A 225 -2.51 10.03 5.66
CA VAL A 225 -3.81 9.35 5.63
C VAL A 225 -3.62 7.99 4.98
N ILE A 226 -3.77 6.92 5.76
CA ILE A 226 -3.62 5.54 5.32
C ILE A 226 -5.02 4.92 5.26
N ILE A 227 -5.50 4.62 4.07
CA ILE A 227 -6.83 4.04 3.84
C ILE A 227 -6.66 2.56 3.50
N ASP A 228 -7.33 1.69 4.25
CA ASP A 228 -7.35 0.25 3.99
C ASP A 228 -8.15 -0.05 2.72
N GLY A 229 -7.60 0.19 1.54
CA GLY A 229 -8.24 0.02 0.24
C GLY A 229 -7.21 -0.37 -0.81
N ASN A 230 -7.66 -0.76 -2.00
CA ASN A 230 -6.80 -1.17 -3.13
C ASN A 230 -6.02 0.02 -3.71
N ASN A 231 -6.75 1.07 -4.11
CA ASN A 231 -6.18 2.33 -4.58
C ASN A 231 -7.23 3.43 -4.33
N ILE A 232 -6.97 4.65 -4.78
CA ILE A 232 -7.86 5.81 -4.61
C ILE A 232 -7.93 6.64 -5.88
N LYS A 233 -9.08 7.27 -6.12
CA LYS A 233 -9.22 8.24 -7.22
C LYS A 233 -8.21 9.38 -7.06
N PRO A 234 -7.43 9.72 -8.10
CA PRO A 234 -6.44 10.79 -8.02
C PRO A 234 -7.02 12.12 -7.51
N THR A 235 -8.21 12.49 -7.99
CA THR A 235 -8.91 13.72 -7.59
C THR A 235 -9.28 13.74 -6.10
N LEU A 236 -9.63 12.59 -5.52
CA LEU A 236 -9.95 12.49 -4.10
C LEU A 236 -8.68 12.57 -3.24
N ALA A 237 -7.61 11.87 -3.65
CA ALA A 237 -6.32 11.96 -2.96
C ALA A 237 -5.76 13.39 -2.99
N ASP A 238 -5.84 14.07 -4.14
CA ASP A 238 -5.43 15.47 -4.29
C ASP A 238 -6.26 16.41 -3.41
N GLU A 239 -7.57 16.21 -3.36
CA GLU A 239 -8.44 17.01 -2.50
C GLU A 239 -8.11 16.80 -1.02
N ILE A 240 -7.93 15.55 -0.55
CA ILE A 240 -7.52 15.28 0.84
C ILE A 240 -6.19 15.98 1.17
N ARG A 241 -5.17 15.83 0.30
CA ARG A 241 -3.88 16.51 0.48
C ARG A 241 -4.05 18.03 0.53
N ARG A 242 -4.86 18.60 -0.36
CA ARG A 242 -5.12 20.04 -0.44
C ARG A 242 -5.74 20.55 0.87
N ARG A 243 -6.77 19.87 1.37
CA ARG A 243 -7.45 20.24 2.62
C ARG A 243 -6.54 20.12 3.84
N LEU A 244 -5.66 19.13 3.89
CA LEU A 244 -4.67 19.01 4.97
C LEU A 244 -3.59 20.10 4.90
N ARG A 245 -3.18 20.51 3.69
CA ARG A 245 -2.27 21.66 3.51
C ARG A 245 -2.87 22.97 4.00
N GLU A 246 -4.18 23.17 3.80
CA GLU A 246 -4.89 24.35 4.34
C GLU A 246 -4.85 24.39 5.88
N GLU A 247 -4.74 23.23 6.54
CA GLU A 247 -4.58 23.12 8.00
C GLU A 247 -3.10 23.19 8.45
N GLY A 248 -2.17 23.48 7.52
CA GLY A 248 -0.76 23.68 7.80
C GLY A 248 0.09 22.40 7.82
N TYR A 249 -0.38 21.30 7.21
CA TYR A 249 0.36 20.05 7.13
C TYR A 249 0.97 19.81 5.74
N ILE A 250 2.20 19.30 5.71
CA ILE A 250 2.72 18.58 4.54
C ILE A 250 2.03 17.22 4.52
N ALA A 251 1.24 16.94 3.49
CA ALA A 251 0.31 15.82 3.53
C ALA A 251 0.54 14.81 2.41
N GLU A 252 0.34 13.53 2.74
CA GLU A 252 0.25 12.45 1.77
C GLU A 252 -0.89 11.49 2.11
N VAL A 253 -1.45 10.88 1.06
CA VAL A 253 -2.47 9.84 1.16
C VAL A 253 -1.84 8.57 0.61
N ALA A 254 -1.99 7.48 1.34
CA ALA A 254 -1.63 6.16 0.88
C ALA A 254 -2.81 5.19 1.04
N THR A 255 -2.85 4.18 0.20
CA THR A 255 -3.70 3.01 0.44
C THR A 255 -2.86 1.79 0.74
N THR A 256 -3.48 0.77 1.32
CA THR A 256 -2.80 -0.46 1.74
C THR A 256 -2.66 -1.48 0.63
N ASP A 257 -3.14 -1.16 -0.58
CA ASP A 257 -3.40 -2.13 -1.63
C ASP A 257 -4.18 -3.37 -1.14
N ASN A 258 -5.29 -3.13 -0.45
CA ASN A 258 -6.12 -4.22 0.03
C ASN A 258 -6.99 -4.80 -1.09
N HIS A 259 -6.74 -6.06 -1.44
CA HIS A 259 -7.48 -6.82 -2.46
C HIS A 259 -8.63 -7.70 -1.94
N GLN A 260 -9.07 -7.54 -0.69
CA GLN A 260 -10.13 -8.35 -0.06
C GLN A 260 -11.42 -8.46 -0.90
N TYR A 261 -11.75 -7.42 -1.70
CA TYR A 261 -12.96 -7.37 -2.53
C TYR A 261 -12.71 -7.54 -4.03
N THR A 262 -11.45 -7.74 -4.44
CA THR A 262 -11.08 -7.95 -5.84
C THR A 262 -11.72 -9.26 -6.36
N GLY A 263 -12.41 -9.19 -7.51
CA GLY A 263 -13.01 -10.36 -8.18
C GLY A 263 -14.36 -10.83 -7.62
N PHE A 264 -14.94 -10.14 -6.63
CA PHE A 264 -16.16 -10.59 -5.95
C PHE A 264 -17.45 -10.56 -6.83
N PHE A 265 -17.44 -9.86 -7.97
CA PHE A 265 -18.51 -9.93 -8.97
C PHE A 265 -17.96 -9.89 -10.40
N GLY A 266 -18.24 -10.93 -11.18
CA GLY A 266 -17.78 -11.17 -12.56
C GLY A 266 -18.25 -10.18 -13.64
N LYS A 267 -18.55 -8.92 -13.29
CA LYS A 267 -18.83 -7.81 -14.22
C LYS A 267 -18.20 -6.47 -13.83
N ILE A 268 -17.72 -6.29 -12.59
CA ILE A 268 -17.11 -5.04 -12.15
C ILE A 268 -15.65 -5.36 -11.89
N GLY A 269 -14.76 -4.62 -12.56
CA GLY A 269 -13.34 -4.65 -12.19
C GLY A 269 -13.14 -4.26 -10.71
N TYR A 270 -11.91 -4.34 -10.24
CA TYR A 270 -11.47 -3.69 -9.01
C TYR A 270 -12.08 -2.28 -8.81
N ARG A 271 -12.64 -2.02 -7.61
CA ARG A 271 -13.11 -0.69 -7.18
C ARG A 271 -12.01 0.00 -6.39
N VAL A 272 -11.92 1.31 -6.56
CA VAL A 272 -11.00 2.15 -5.78
C VAL A 272 -11.77 3.05 -4.83
N VAL A 273 -11.09 3.51 -3.78
CA VAL A 273 -11.64 4.48 -2.84
C VAL A 273 -12.09 5.72 -3.61
N GLY A 274 -13.38 6.03 -3.52
CA GLY A 274 -14.01 7.15 -4.20
C GLY A 274 -14.99 6.76 -5.30
N ASP A 275 -15.17 5.46 -5.58
CA ASP A 275 -16.19 4.95 -6.51
C ASP A 275 -17.61 5.03 -5.95
N GLY A 276 -17.77 4.78 -4.66
CA GLY A 276 -19.06 4.70 -3.98
C GLY A 276 -19.00 5.26 -2.55
N VAL A 277 -17.81 5.36 -1.94
CA VAL A 277 -17.67 6.04 -0.65
C VAL A 277 -18.07 7.52 -0.76
N SER A 278 -18.74 8.04 0.27
CA SER A 278 -19.05 9.47 0.37
C SER A 278 -17.76 10.27 0.55
N GLN A 279 -17.25 10.85 -0.54
CA GLN A 279 -15.99 11.59 -0.55
C GLN A 279 -16.00 12.77 0.44
N GLY A 280 -17.11 13.51 0.51
CA GLY A 280 -17.28 14.62 1.43
C GLY A 280 -17.28 14.20 2.90
N ASP A 281 -17.97 13.12 3.24
CA ASP A 281 -17.96 12.59 4.62
C ASP A 281 -16.58 12.04 4.99
N LEU A 282 -15.90 11.34 4.07
CA LEU A 282 -14.54 10.84 4.30
C LEU A 282 -13.57 11.99 4.59
N ILE A 283 -13.56 13.03 3.75
CA ILE A 283 -12.72 14.22 3.95
C ILE A 283 -13.04 14.88 5.29
N ARG A 284 -14.34 15.05 5.62
CA ARG A 284 -14.75 15.65 6.90
C ARG A 284 -14.20 14.85 8.09
N LEU A 285 -14.38 13.52 8.10
CA LEU A 285 -13.90 12.65 9.18
C LEU A 285 -12.38 12.72 9.35
N ILE A 286 -11.63 12.80 8.25
CA ILE A 286 -10.17 12.97 8.27
C ILE A 286 -9.81 14.33 8.89
N LEU A 287 -10.44 15.42 8.47
CA LEU A 287 -10.16 16.76 8.98
C LEU A 287 -10.53 16.91 10.46
N ASP A 288 -11.68 16.36 10.87
CA ASP A 288 -12.12 16.37 12.28
C ASP A 288 -11.09 15.67 13.17
N THR A 289 -10.49 14.59 12.67
CA THR A 289 -9.44 13.82 13.37
C THR A 289 -8.17 14.64 13.59
N VAL A 290 -7.75 15.38 12.55
CA VAL A 290 -6.57 16.25 12.59
C VAL A 290 -6.79 17.46 13.50
N LYS A 291 -8.00 18.03 13.50
CA LYS A 291 -8.38 19.16 14.36
C LYS A 291 -8.59 18.76 15.82
N GLY A 292 -9.04 17.54 16.07
CA GLY A 292 -9.42 17.04 17.39
C GLY A 292 -8.26 16.68 18.33
N GLY A 293 -7.09 17.32 18.20
CA GLY A 293 -6.01 17.18 19.18
C GLY A 293 -4.60 17.23 18.58
N GLU A 294 -3.66 17.60 19.43
CA GLU A 294 -2.25 17.84 19.08
C GLU A 294 -1.43 16.55 19.02
N THR A 295 -0.21 16.65 18.50
CA THR A 295 0.75 15.55 18.52
C THR A 295 1.27 15.35 19.95
N GLU A 296 1.56 14.10 20.31
CA GLU A 296 2.12 13.75 21.62
C GLU A 296 3.58 13.33 21.47
N ASP A 297 4.35 13.58 22.52
CA ASP A 297 5.67 13.01 22.77
C ASP A 297 5.64 11.48 22.55
N THR A 298 6.47 11.01 21.61
CA THR A 298 6.43 9.62 21.13
C THR A 298 7.81 8.99 21.25
N GLU A 299 7.87 7.90 22.00
CA GLU A 299 9.03 7.02 22.04
C GLU A 299 8.98 6.05 20.86
N VAL A 300 10.05 5.99 20.05
CA VAL A 300 10.11 5.10 18.88
C VAL A 300 11.17 4.03 19.00
N SER A 301 10.84 2.83 18.54
CA SER A 301 11.80 1.72 18.36
C SER A 301 11.63 1.11 16.98
N TYR A 302 12.72 0.70 16.37
CA TYR A 302 12.76 0.26 14.98
C TYR A 302 13.50 -1.07 14.82
N MET A 303 12.98 -1.90 13.92
CA MET A 303 13.57 -3.19 13.56
C MET A 303 13.30 -3.51 12.09
N GLU A 304 14.33 -4.06 11.44
CA GLU A 304 14.22 -4.85 10.22
C GLU A 304 14.42 -6.32 10.57
N PHE A 305 13.69 -7.19 9.89
CA PHE A 305 13.89 -8.62 9.97
C PHE A 305 13.49 -9.25 8.64
N GLU A 306 14.09 -10.39 8.34
CA GLU A 306 13.80 -11.18 7.16
C GLU A 306 13.03 -12.44 7.55
N ASN A 307 12.16 -12.90 6.66
CA ASN A 307 11.51 -14.20 6.77
C ASN A 307 11.69 -14.96 5.45
N LYS A 308 11.98 -16.25 5.52
CA LYS A 308 12.10 -17.11 4.34
C LYS A 308 10.73 -17.73 4.06
N VAL A 309 10.14 -17.35 2.94
CA VAL A 309 8.85 -17.84 2.48
C VAL A 309 8.88 -18.10 0.98
N HIS A 310 7.95 -18.91 0.50
CA HIS A 310 7.77 -19.09 -0.92
C HIS A 310 6.91 -17.96 -1.48
N VAL A 311 7.32 -17.43 -2.64
CA VAL A 311 6.57 -16.41 -3.38
C VAL A 311 6.28 -16.91 -4.79
N VAL A 312 5.29 -16.30 -5.43
CA VAL A 312 4.89 -16.62 -6.81
C VAL A 312 6.07 -16.50 -7.79
N GLY A 313 6.90 -15.46 -7.62
CA GLY A 313 8.02 -15.15 -8.50
C GLY A 313 7.57 -14.56 -9.84
N SER A 314 8.47 -13.83 -10.51
CA SER A 314 8.14 -13.15 -11.77
C SER A 314 7.71 -14.12 -12.87
N ASP A 315 8.40 -15.26 -13.01
CA ASP A 315 8.04 -16.29 -14.01
C ASP A 315 6.66 -16.91 -13.74
N GLY A 316 6.33 -17.15 -12.47
CA GLY A 316 5.03 -17.64 -12.04
C GLY A 316 3.93 -16.64 -12.39
N PHE A 317 4.11 -15.37 -12.03
CA PHE A 317 3.16 -14.31 -12.29
C PHE A 317 2.94 -14.08 -13.80
N TYR A 318 4.01 -13.92 -14.58
CA TYR A 318 3.91 -13.76 -16.04
C TYR A 318 3.41 -15.04 -16.73
N GLY A 319 3.67 -16.21 -16.15
CA GLY A 319 3.06 -17.47 -16.58
C GLY A 319 1.54 -17.46 -16.44
N MET A 320 1.03 -17.07 -15.26
CA MET A 320 -0.41 -17.00 -14.98
C MET A 320 -1.12 -15.97 -15.86
N THR A 321 -0.56 -14.76 -16.01
CA THR A 321 -1.16 -13.71 -16.86
C THR A 321 -1.20 -14.13 -18.33
N ARG A 322 -0.16 -14.79 -18.85
CA ARG A 322 -0.15 -15.37 -20.20
C ARG A 322 -1.21 -16.47 -20.35
N ALA A 323 -1.31 -17.37 -19.39
CA ALA A 323 -2.31 -18.44 -19.41
C ALA A 323 -3.75 -17.88 -19.43
N ALA A 324 -4.03 -16.89 -18.58
CA ALA A 324 -5.32 -16.20 -18.55
C ALA A 324 -5.63 -15.49 -19.87
N SER A 325 -4.66 -14.74 -20.41
CA SER A 325 -4.80 -14.08 -21.72
C SER A 325 -5.09 -15.07 -22.85
N SER A 326 -4.37 -16.20 -22.86
CA SER A 326 -4.60 -17.27 -23.83
C SER A 326 -5.98 -17.89 -23.69
N ALA A 327 -6.46 -18.13 -22.46
CA ALA A 327 -7.81 -18.65 -22.22
C ALA A 327 -8.89 -17.70 -22.76
N VAL A 328 -8.75 -16.39 -22.54
CA VAL A 328 -9.68 -15.38 -23.07
C VAL A 328 -9.65 -15.35 -24.60
N LYS A 329 -8.46 -15.41 -25.22
CA LYS A 329 -8.32 -15.43 -26.69
C LYS A 329 -8.95 -16.67 -27.33
N LEU A 330 -8.93 -17.80 -26.63
CA LEU A 330 -9.52 -19.05 -27.10
C LEU A 330 -11.04 -19.14 -26.85
N LEU A 331 -11.63 -18.24 -26.07
CA LEU A 331 -13.05 -18.25 -25.72
C LEU A 331 -13.98 -18.27 -26.95
N PRO A 332 -13.76 -17.45 -28.02
CA PRO A 332 -14.62 -17.46 -29.19
C PRO A 332 -14.59 -18.79 -29.97
N LEU A 333 -13.43 -19.43 -30.03
CA LEU A 333 -13.25 -20.74 -30.66
C LEU A 333 -13.97 -21.84 -29.88
N HIS A 334 -13.83 -21.85 -28.56
CA HIS A 334 -14.55 -22.82 -27.72
C HIS A 334 -16.06 -22.59 -27.78
N ALA A 335 -16.51 -21.33 -27.75
CA ALA A 335 -17.93 -20.99 -27.89
C ALA A 335 -18.50 -21.42 -29.25
N SER A 336 -17.74 -21.25 -30.34
CA SER A 336 -18.19 -21.71 -31.67
C SER A 336 -18.26 -23.23 -31.76
N LEU A 337 -17.28 -23.95 -31.20
CA LEU A 337 -17.28 -25.42 -31.18
C LEU A 337 -18.39 -26.01 -30.28
N LEU A 338 -18.66 -25.40 -29.13
CA LEU A 338 -19.65 -25.90 -28.16
C LEU A 338 -21.10 -25.55 -28.54
N PHE A 339 -21.33 -24.38 -29.12
CA PHE A 339 -22.69 -23.89 -29.38
C PHE A 339 -23.02 -23.84 -30.87
N LEU A 340 -22.15 -23.27 -31.71
CA LEU A 340 -22.47 -23.09 -33.14
C LEU A 340 -22.36 -24.40 -33.93
N ALA A 341 -21.32 -25.20 -33.71
CA ALA A 341 -21.11 -26.44 -34.45
C ALA A 341 -22.26 -27.45 -34.25
N PRO A 342 -22.76 -27.71 -33.03
CA PRO A 342 -23.90 -28.61 -32.83
C PRO A 342 -25.20 -28.07 -33.44
N ILE A 343 -25.44 -26.75 -33.39
CA ILE A 343 -26.62 -26.14 -34.02
C ILE A 343 -26.56 -26.34 -35.54
N VAL A 344 -25.42 -26.03 -36.18
CA VAL A 344 -25.25 -26.21 -37.62
C VAL A 344 -25.37 -27.69 -38.01
N LEU A 345 -24.72 -28.58 -37.27
CA LEU A 345 -24.84 -30.03 -37.49
C LEU A 345 -26.28 -30.51 -37.34
N SER A 346 -27.03 -30.00 -36.34
CA SER A 346 -28.43 -30.33 -36.14
C SER A 346 -29.30 -29.84 -37.30
N ILE A 347 -29.07 -28.62 -37.81
CA ILE A 347 -29.80 -28.08 -38.97
C ILE A 347 -29.51 -28.92 -40.21
N VAL A 348 -28.25 -29.23 -40.47
CA VAL A 348 -27.83 -30.06 -41.62
C VAL A 348 -28.43 -31.46 -41.52
N ALA A 349 -28.36 -32.10 -40.35
CA ALA A 349 -28.95 -33.42 -40.15
C ALA A 349 -30.47 -33.40 -40.35
N THR A 350 -31.16 -32.37 -39.86
CA THR A 350 -32.60 -32.20 -40.04
C THR A 350 -32.96 -32.02 -41.52
N TYR A 351 -32.20 -31.20 -42.25
CA TYR A 351 -32.40 -31.01 -43.69
C TYR A 351 -32.23 -32.32 -44.47
N LEU A 352 -31.18 -33.10 -44.20
CA LEU A 352 -30.91 -34.39 -44.84
C LEU A 352 -31.92 -35.50 -44.50
N ILE A 353 -32.69 -35.35 -43.41
CA ILE A 353 -33.74 -36.31 -43.04
C ILE A 353 -35.08 -35.95 -43.71
N LEU A 354 -35.34 -34.65 -43.91
CA LEU A 354 -36.62 -34.15 -44.43
C LEU A 354 -36.66 -34.02 -45.96
N HIS A 355 -35.50 -34.01 -46.61
CA HIS A 355 -35.32 -33.95 -48.06
C HIS A 355 -34.33 -35.02 -48.51
#